data_AF-A0AAU9JJN1-F1
#
_entry.id   AF-A0AAU9JJN1-F1
#
_cell.length_a   1.000
_cell.length_b   1.000
_cell.length_c   1.000
_cell.angle_alpha   90.00
_cell.angle_beta   90.00
_cell.angle_gamma   90.00
#
_symmetry.space_group_name_H-M   'P 1'
#
loop_
_entity.id
_entity.type
_entity.pdbx_description
1 polymer ?
#
loop_
_entity_poly.entity_id
_entity_poly.type
_entity_poly.pdbx_seq_one_letter_code
_entity_poly.pdbx_strand_id
1 'polypeptide(L)'
;MSEFPKKTEKIKSLLRALDSDSREYDRSSELFQKKVKARITKKLAELAIELDSLNAFLNSTMINQTELEKRKVTISELQKEYEKYDLKFNDHIVKIQSEEKPPAKTSPFEMQIQLKKDQEIMIDELYVSSENLHMYCDNIGEELDVHNNLLTNFEKMIDKNANSMERTKAKLEAYIQQTSNSCLGCVIFGLALILVILLIYF
;
A
#
# COMPACT_ATOMS: atom_id res chain seq x y z
N MET A 1 17.79 0.69 16.38
CA MET A 1 17.71 -0.16 15.16
C MET A 1 16.26 -0.21 14.75
N SER A 2 15.91 0.17 13.52
CA SER A 2 14.51 0.28 13.10
C SER A 2 13.81 -1.09 13.15
N GLU A 3 12.70 -1.19 13.87
CA GLU A 3 11.93 -2.43 14.00
C GLU A 3 11.17 -2.77 12.71
N PHE A 4 10.92 -1.77 11.88
CA PHE A 4 10.22 -1.91 10.60
C PHE A 4 10.84 -2.97 9.66
N PRO A 5 12.13 -2.91 9.27
CA PRO A 5 12.72 -3.94 8.41
C PRO A 5 12.69 -5.35 9.02
N LYS A 6 12.75 -5.48 10.35
CA LYS A 6 12.62 -6.80 11.01
C LYS A 6 11.21 -7.37 10.84
N LYS A 7 10.17 -6.54 11.03
CA LYS A 7 8.78 -6.94 10.81
C LYS A 7 8.49 -7.23 9.34
N THR A 8 9.03 -6.44 8.41
CA THR A 8 8.93 -6.69 6.97
C THR A 8 9.57 -8.01 6.57
N GLU A 9 10.76 -8.33 7.07
CA GLU A 9 11.42 -9.62 6.80
C GLU A 9 10.64 -10.80 7.40
N LYS A 10 10.02 -10.62 8.58
CA LYS A 10 9.14 -11.63 9.16
C LYS A 10 7.94 -11.93 8.26
N ILE A 11 7.25 -10.90 7.76
CA ILE A 11 6.12 -11.06 6.81
C ILE A 11 6.57 -11.74 5.53
N LYS A 12 7.71 -11.33 4.94
CA LYS A 12 8.27 -11.99 3.75
C LYS A 12 8.61 -13.47 3.98
N SER A 13 9.12 -13.81 5.17
CA SER A 13 9.40 -15.20 5.52
C SER A 13 8.13 -16.04 5.63
N LEU A 14 7.06 -15.46 6.19
CA LEU A 14 5.75 -16.10 6.27
C LEU A 14 5.13 -16.29 4.89
N LEU A 15 5.23 -15.31 3.98
CA LEU A 15 4.77 -15.42 2.60
C LEU A 15 5.51 -16.54 1.83
N ARG A 16 6.83 -16.65 1.98
CA ARG A 16 7.60 -17.76 1.38
C ARG A 16 7.17 -19.12 1.94
N ALA A 17 6.91 -19.17 3.24
CA ALA A 17 6.44 -20.38 3.90
C ALA A 17 4.99 -20.72 3.49
N LEU A 18 4.17 -19.73 3.13
CA LEU A 18 2.82 -19.89 2.61
C LEU A 18 2.83 -20.39 1.16
N ASP A 19 3.72 -19.87 0.31
CA ASP A 19 3.92 -20.35 -1.07
C ASP A 19 4.39 -21.82 -1.07
N SER A 20 5.31 -22.17 -0.16
CA SER A 20 5.75 -23.56 0.02
C SER A 20 4.59 -24.47 0.41
N ASP A 21 3.79 -24.08 1.41
CA ASP A 21 2.65 -24.87 1.87
C ASP A 21 1.54 -24.95 0.81
N SER A 22 1.31 -23.88 0.03
CA SER A 22 0.36 -23.88 -1.08
C SER A 22 0.79 -24.86 -2.18
N ARG A 23 2.07 -24.94 -2.52
CA ARG A 23 2.58 -25.93 -3.49
C ARG A 23 2.54 -27.36 -2.94
N GLU A 24 2.72 -27.52 -1.62
CA GLU A 24 2.54 -28.81 -0.95
C GLU A 24 1.07 -29.23 -0.96
N TYR A 25 0.15 -28.29 -0.80
CA TYR A 25 -1.31 -28.51 -0.88
C TYR A 25 -1.69 -29.07 -2.26
N ASP A 26 -1.23 -28.42 -3.34
CA ASP A 26 -1.52 -28.80 -4.72
C ASP A 26 -0.98 -30.21 -5.07
N ARG A 27 -0.01 -30.73 -4.30
CA ARG A 27 0.66 -32.03 -4.55
C ARG A 27 0.27 -33.13 -3.56
N SER A 28 -0.49 -32.81 -2.52
CA SER A 28 -0.79 -33.73 -1.42
C SER A 28 -2.08 -34.52 -1.65
N SER A 29 -2.16 -35.75 -1.13
CA SER A 29 -3.42 -36.50 -1.07
C SER A 29 -4.42 -35.88 -0.09
N GLU A 30 -5.73 -36.15 -0.24
CA GLU A 30 -6.83 -35.54 0.55
C GLU A 30 -6.58 -35.49 2.06
N LEU A 31 -6.07 -36.58 2.64
CA LEU A 31 -5.75 -36.66 4.08
C LEU A 31 -4.66 -35.67 4.51
N PHE A 32 -3.66 -35.45 3.64
CA PHE A 32 -2.58 -34.49 3.88
C PHE A 32 -3.03 -33.06 3.56
N GLN A 33 -3.94 -32.86 2.61
CA GLN A 33 -4.52 -31.55 2.29
C GLN A 33 -5.22 -30.93 3.50
N LYS A 34 -5.94 -31.72 4.33
CA LYS A 34 -6.57 -31.19 5.56
C LYS A 34 -5.55 -30.65 6.56
N LYS A 35 -4.41 -31.32 6.70
CA LYS A 35 -3.31 -30.89 7.58
C LYS A 35 -2.56 -29.69 7.01
N VAL A 36 -2.32 -29.67 5.70
CA VAL A 36 -1.70 -28.54 4.99
C VAL A 36 -2.62 -27.31 5.06
N LYS A 37 -3.94 -27.47 4.90
CA LYS A 37 -4.96 -26.42 5.05
C LYS A 37 -4.94 -25.79 6.44
N ALA A 38 -4.86 -26.60 7.50
CA ALA A 38 -4.73 -26.09 8.87
C ALA A 38 -3.43 -25.28 9.09
N ARG A 39 -2.33 -25.64 8.41
CA ARG A 39 -1.07 -24.87 8.46
C ARG A 39 -1.17 -23.55 7.69
N ILE A 40 -1.78 -23.57 6.52
CA ILE A 40 -1.99 -22.38 5.68
C ILE A 40 -2.90 -21.37 6.38
N THR A 41 -4.04 -21.80 6.90
CA THR A 41 -4.97 -20.95 7.67
C THR A 41 -4.32 -20.33 8.90
N LYS A 42 -3.52 -21.10 9.66
CA LYS A 42 -2.76 -20.56 10.79
C LYS A 42 -1.75 -19.50 10.36
N LYS A 43 -1.03 -19.73 9.25
CA LYS A 43 -0.05 -18.77 8.70
C LYS A 43 -0.72 -17.51 8.15
N LEU A 44 -1.90 -17.63 7.53
CA LEU A 44 -2.69 -16.47 7.08
C LEU A 44 -3.12 -15.60 8.27
N ALA A 45 -3.62 -16.22 9.35
CA ALA A 45 -3.97 -15.50 10.58
C ALA A 45 -2.75 -14.80 11.21
N GLU A 46 -1.59 -15.46 11.21
CA GLU A 46 -0.34 -14.88 11.70
C GLU A 46 0.17 -13.73 10.81
N LEU A 47 -0.08 -13.81 9.49
CA LEU A 47 0.23 -12.73 8.55
C LEU A 47 -0.64 -11.50 8.79
N ALA A 48 -1.95 -11.71 9.00
CA ALA A 48 -2.91 -10.65 9.28
C ALA A 48 -2.52 -9.86 10.55
N ILE A 49 -2.24 -10.56 11.65
CA ILE A 49 -1.79 -9.94 12.90
C ILE A 49 -0.50 -9.13 12.71
N GLU A 50 0.47 -9.64 11.93
CA GLU A 50 1.73 -8.94 11.73
C GLU A 50 1.56 -7.71 10.81
N LEU A 51 0.67 -7.78 9.81
CA LEU A 51 0.26 -6.64 8.97
C LEU A 51 -0.41 -5.54 9.80
N ASP A 52 -1.35 -5.88 10.68
CA ASP A 52 -2.00 -4.94 11.58
C ASP A 52 -0.97 -4.29 12.52
N SER A 53 -0.03 -5.08 13.04
CA SER A 53 1.05 -4.56 13.87
C SER A 53 1.97 -3.60 13.11
N LEU A 54 2.16 -3.83 11.81
CA LEU A 54 3.01 -2.99 10.94
C LEU A 54 2.31 -1.67 10.59
N ASN A 55 1.00 -1.71 10.36
CA ASN A 55 0.15 -0.54 10.16
C ASN A 55 0.07 0.31 11.45
N ALA A 56 -0.15 -0.32 12.60
CA ALA A 56 -0.12 0.37 13.90
C ALA A 56 1.26 1.01 14.18
N PHE A 57 2.35 0.31 13.83
CA PHE A 57 3.69 0.85 13.97
C PHE A 57 3.90 2.10 13.11
N LEU A 58 3.43 2.10 11.86
CA LEU A 58 3.46 3.27 10.96
C LEU A 58 2.73 4.48 11.53
N ASN A 59 1.54 4.26 12.11
CA ASN A 59 0.73 5.35 12.68
C ASN A 59 1.31 5.90 13.99
N SER A 60 2.07 5.08 14.73
CA SER A 60 2.66 5.47 16.03
C SER A 60 4.02 6.18 15.94
N THR A 61 4.74 6.04 14.83
CA THR A 61 6.12 6.50 14.74
C THR A 61 6.24 7.82 13.96
N MET A 62 6.85 8.84 14.59
CA MET A 62 7.24 10.07 13.89
C MET A 62 8.39 9.76 12.92
N ILE A 63 8.04 9.54 11.65
CA ILE A 63 8.98 9.20 10.57
C ILE A 63 8.96 10.32 9.52
N ASN A 64 10.10 10.52 8.86
CA ASN A 64 10.22 11.44 7.72
C ASN A 64 9.23 11.08 6.60
N GLN A 65 8.55 12.08 6.03
CA GLN A 65 7.50 11.94 5.01
C GLN A 65 7.90 11.02 3.84
N THR A 66 9.15 11.12 3.37
CA THR A 66 9.65 10.30 2.26
C THR A 66 9.84 8.83 2.64
N GLU A 67 10.18 8.57 3.89
CA GLU A 67 10.32 7.20 4.40
C GLU A 67 8.95 6.60 4.75
N LEU A 68 8.00 7.42 5.21
CA LEU A 68 6.61 7.03 5.41
C LEU A 68 5.97 6.54 4.10
N GLU A 69 6.13 7.28 3.00
CA GLU A 69 5.57 6.89 1.69
C GLU A 69 6.20 5.60 1.16
N LYS A 70 7.52 5.41 1.30
CA LYS A 70 8.17 4.13 0.94
C LYS A 70 7.62 2.96 1.73
N ARG A 71 7.38 3.15 3.03
CA ARG A 71 6.83 2.12 3.92
C ARG A 71 5.38 1.80 3.56
N LYS A 72 4.55 2.80 3.25
CA LYS A 72 3.17 2.60 2.75
C LYS A 72 3.13 1.80 1.45
N VAL A 73 4.00 2.11 0.49
CA VAL A 73 4.10 1.35 -0.77
C VAL A 73 4.44 -0.12 -0.49
N THR A 74 5.43 -0.38 0.39
CA THR A 74 5.79 -1.75 0.77
C THR A 74 4.63 -2.49 1.44
N ILE A 75 3.83 -1.82 2.27
CA ILE A 75 2.66 -2.44 2.89
C ILE A 75 1.58 -2.74 1.86
N SER A 76 1.30 -1.81 0.95
CA SER A 76 0.32 -2.03 -0.13
C SER A 76 0.72 -3.22 -1.02
N GLU A 77 2.00 -3.39 -1.32
CA GLU A 77 2.51 -4.57 -2.05
C GLU A 77 2.29 -5.86 -1.26
N LEU A 78 2.59 -5.87 0.04
CA LEU A 78 2.39 -7.03 0.90
C LEU A 78 0.91 -7.38 1.10
N GLN A 79 0.02 -6.38 1.16
CA GLN A 79 -1.42 -6.57 1.21
C GLN A 79 -1.95 -7.19 -0.09
N LYS A 80 -1.50 -6.70 -1.25
CA LYS A 80 -1.87 -7.31 -2.54
C LYS A 80 -1.40 -8.75 -2.68
N GLU A 81 -0.21 -9.07 -2.17
CA GLU A 81 0.26 -10.46 -2.14
C GLU A 81 -0.58 -11.33 -1.21
N TYR A 82 -0.95 -10.82 -0.03
CA TYR A 82 -1.87 -11.51 0.88
C TYR A 82 -3.23 -11.79 0.22
N GLU A 83 -3.87 -10.78 -0.37
CA GLU A 83 -5.17 -10.93 -1.06
C GLU A 83 -5.11 -11.97 -2.18
N LYS A 84 -4.01 -12.00 -2.94
CA LYS A 84 -3.82 -13.00 -4.00
C LYS A 84 -3.80 -14.43 -3.43
N TYR A 85 -3.15 -14.64 -2.29
CA TYR A 85 -3.11 -15.96 -1.65
C TYR A 85 -4.45 -16.33 -1.01
N ASP A 86 -5.13 -15.37 -0.38
CA ASP A 86 -6.45 -15.57 0.21
C ASP A 86 -7.49 -15.97 -0.86
N LEU A 87 -7.55 -15.24 -1.97
CA LEU A 87 -8.42 -15.55 -3.11
C LEU A 87 -8.10 -16.91 -3.74
N LYS A 88 -6.81 -17.22 -3.97
CA LYS A 88 -6.40 -18.50 -4.56
C LYS A 88 -6.78 -19.66 -3.65
N PHE A 89 -6.66 -19.49 -2.33
CA PHE A 89 -6.96 -20.55 -1.37
C PHE A 89 -8.46 -20.72 -1.15
N ASN A 90 -9.24 -19.64 -1.13
CA ASN A 90 -10.71 -19.71 -1.14
C ASN A 90 -11.25 -20.38 -2.40
N ASP A 91 -10.69 -20.08 -3.58
CA ASP A 91 -11.10 -20.72 -4.85
C ASP A 91 -10.77 -22.24 -4.86
N HIS A 92 -9.70 -22.67 -4.18
CA HIS A 92 -9.37 -24.09 -3.99
C HIS A 92 -10.29 -24.79 -2.98
N ILE A 93 -10.74 -24.10 -1.93
CA ILE A 93 -11.75 -24.65 -1.01
C ILE A 93 -13.07 -24.91 -1.74
N VAL A 94 -13.48 -24.01 -2.63
CA VAL A 94 -14.71 -24.16 -3.44
C VAL A 94 -14.58 -25.31 -4.46
N LYS A 95 -13.42 -25.46 -5.13
CA LYS A 95 -13.23 -26.52 -6.15
C LYS A 95 -13.13 -27.92 -5.57
N ILE A 96 -12.55 -28.09 -4.39
CA ILE A 96 -12.40 -29.42 -3.75
C ILE A 96 -13.75 -29.96 -3.27
N GLN A 97 -14.71 -29.09 -2.94
CA GLN A 97 -16.07 -29.51 -2.55
C GLN A 97 -16.95 -29.95 -3.73
N SER A 98 -16.60 -29.62 -4.98
CA SER A 98 -17.33 -30.04 -6.18
C SER A 98 -16.92 -31.42 -6.76
N GLU A 99 -15.82 -32.02 -6.28
CA GLU A 99 -15.32 -33.32 -6.78
C GLU A 99 -15.44 -34.49 -5.77
N GLU A 100 -16.10 -34.29 -4.63
CA GLU A 100 -16.27 -35.35 -3.62
C GLU A 100 -17.24 -36.43 -4.12
N LYS A 101 -16.67 -37.47 -4.74
CA LYS A 101 -17.38 -38.67 -5.23
C LYS A 101 -18.07 -39.36 -4.05
N PRO A 102 -19.37 -39.69 -4.15
CA PRO A 102 -20.15 -40.16 -3.00
C PRO A 102 -19.56 -41.46 -2.42
N PRO A 103 -19.43 -41.56 -1.08
CA PRO A 103 -19.00 -42.79 -0.45
C PRO A 103 -20.03 -43.91 -0.68
N ALA A 104 -19.51 -45.09 -0.97
CA ALA A 104 -20.31 -46.27 -1.25
C ALA A 104 -21.15 -46.68 -0.03
N LYS A 105 -22.48 -46.75 -0.24
CA LYS A 105 -23.51 -47.39 0.60
C LYS A 105 -23.91 -46.62 1.87
N THR A 106 -24.67 -45.54 1.69
CA THR A 106 -25.52 -44.95 2.75
C THR A 106 -26.97 -44.92 2.24
N SER A 107 -27.94 -45.09 3.13
CA SER A 107 -29.38 -44.96 2.81
C SER A 107 -29.65 -43.63 2.07
N PRO A 108 -30.48 -43.60 1.01
CA PRO A 108 -30.80 -42.37 0.27
C PRO A 108 -31.27 -41.23 1.17
N PHE A 109 -31.90 -41.57 2.30
CA PHE A 109 -32.41 -40.64 3.29
C PHE A 109 -31.31 -40.03 4.16
N GLU A 110 -30.31 -40.81 4.57
CA GLU A 110 -29.17 -40.31 5.34
C GLU A 110 -28.26 -39.42 4.48
N MET A 111 -28.11 -39.76 3.20
CA MET A 111 -27.41 -38.91 2.23
C MET A 111 -28.11 -37.55 2.07
N GLN A 112 -29.45 -37.53 2.03
CA GLN A 112 -30.20 -36.29 1.90
C GLN A 112 -30.10 -35.40 3.17
N ILE A 113 -30.04 -36.00 4.35
CA ILE A 113 -29.84 -35.28 5.62
C ILE A 113 -28.42 -34.72 5.72
N GLN A 114 -27.40 -35.47 5.32
CA GLN A 114 -26.02 -34.99 5.28
C GLN A 114 -25.87 -33.83 4.29
N LEU A 115 -26.40 -33.99 3.07
CA LEU A 115 -26.36 -32.95 2.05
C LEU A 115 -26.99 -31.63 2.55
N LYS A 116 -28.11 -31.72 3.27
CA LYS A 116 -28.78 -30.54 3.83
C LYS A 116 -27.94 -29.87 4.93
N LYS A 117 -27.30 -30.66 5.79
CA LYS A 117 -26.41 -30.13 6.83
C LYS A 117 -25.17 -29.47 6.23
N ASP A 118 -24.60 -30.07 5.20
CA ASP A 118 -23.43 -29.52 4.51
C ASP A 118 -23.79 -28.22 3.79
N GLN A 119 -25.02 -28.12 3.24
CA GLN A 119 -25.55 -26.88 2.68
C GLN A 119 -25.78 -25.80 3.74
N GLU A 120 -26.30 -26.13 4.92
CA GLU A 120 -26.47 -25.17 6.03
C GLU A 120 -25.12 -24.63 6.50
N ILE A 121 -24.12 -25.52 6.68
CA ILE A 121 -22.75 -25.11 7.03
C ILE A 121 -22.14 -24.21 5.95
N MET A 122 -22.38 -24.51 4.68
CA MET A 122 -21.90 -23.71 3.55
C MET A 122 -22.56 -22.33 3.49
N ILE A 123 -23.85 -22.23 3.79
CA ILE A 123 -24.56 -20.95 3.84
C ILE A 123 -24.05 -20.09 5.00
N ASP A 124 -23.79 -20.68 6.16
CA ASP A 124 -23.22 -19.96 7.30
C ASP A 124 -21.80 -19.45 7.00
N GLU A 125 -20.97 -20.26 6.31
CA GLU A 125 -19.64 -19.84 5.89
C GLU A 125 -19.69 -18.74 4.82
N LEU A 126 -20.65 -18.80 3.89
CA LEU A 126 -20.91 -17.73 2.92
C LEU A 126 -21.41 -16.45 3.59
N TYR A 127 -22.23 -16.57 4.64
CA TYR A 127 -22.72 -15.44 5.40
C TYR A 127 -21.56 -14.71 6.10
N VAL A 128 -20.71 -15.45 6.81
CA VAL A 128 -19.50 -14.89 7.45
C VAL A 128 -18.55 -14.29 6.40
N SER A 129 -18.37 -14.94 5.26
CA SER A 129 -17.57 -14.40 4.15
C SER A 129 -18.15 -13.10 3.60
N SER A 130 -19.47 -13.03 3.41
CA SER A 130 -20.17 -11.82 2.96
C SER A 130 -20.09 -10.69 3.98
N GLU A 131 -20.17 -11.00 5.28
CA GLU A 131 -20.04 -10.01 6.36
C GLU A 131 -18.61 -9.45 6.41
N ASN A 132 -17.60 -10.30 6.28
CA ASN A 132 -16.21 -9.87 6.18
C ASN A 132 -15.98 -9.02 4.93
N LEU A 133 -16.55 -9.40 3.78
CA LEU A 133 -16.44 -8.64 2.54
C LEU A 133 -17.13 -7.29 2.65
N HIS A 134 -18.25 -7.21 3.35
CA HIS A 134 -18.90 -5.94 3.65
C HIS A 134 -18.03 -5.04 4.53
N MET A 135 -17.44 -5.57 5.61
CA MET A 135 -16.48 -4.83 6.42
C MET A 135 -15.27 -4.35 5.61
N TYR A 136 -14.77 -5.17 4.68
CA TYR A 136 -13.68 -4.75 3.80
C TYR A 136 -14.10 -3.62 2.86
N CYS A 137 -15.30 -3.69 2.27
CA CYS A 137 -15.83 -2.60 1.46
C CYS A 137 -15.97 -1.30 2.27
N ASP A 138 -16.41 -1.37 3.52
CA ASP A 138 -16.54 -0.20 4.39
C ASP A 138 -15.17 0.40 4.72
N ASN A 139 -14.19 -0.43 5.10
CA ASN A 139 -12.81 0.01 5.36
C ASN A 139 -12.17 0.64 4.10
N ILE A 140 -12.40 0.06 2.92
CA ILE A 140 -11.93 0.64 1.65
C ILE A 140 -12.61 2.00 1.41
N GLY A 141 -13.90 2.12 1.72
CA GLY A 141 -14.63 3.38 1.63
C GLY A 141 -14.03 4.47 2.50
N GLU A 142 -13.77 4.17 3.78
CA GLU A 142 -13.12 5.10 4.71
C GLU A 142 -11.71 5.49 4.25
N GLU A 143 -10.90 4.52 3.79
CA GLU A 143 -9.56 4.79 3.29
C GLU A 143 -9.61 5.67 2.03
N LEU A 144 -10.55 5.43 1.12
CA LEU A 144 -10.74 6.23 -0.08
C LEU A 144 -11.11 7.69 0.27
N ASP A 145 -11.95 7.89 1.29
CA ASP A 145 -12.28 9.22 1.81
C ASP A 145 -11.06 9.93 2.44
N VAL A 146 -10.25 9.20 3.21
CA VAL A 146 -8.99 9.73 3.76
C VAL A 146 -8.03 10.12 2.62
N HIS A 147 -7.88 9.27 1.61
CA HIS A 147 -7.06 9.54 0.44
C HIS A 147 -7.56 10.74 -0.35
N ASN A 148 -8.87 10.90 -0.50
CA ASN A 148 -9.47 12.03 -1.20
C ASN A 148 -9.23 13.36 -0.47
N ASN A 149 -9.34 13.35 0.87
CA ASN A 149 -9.01 14.50 1.71
C ASN A 149 -7.50 14.83 1.63
N LEU A 150 -6.63 13.82 1.65
CA LEU A 150 -5.19 14.01 1.47
C LEU A 150 -4.87 14.62 0.11
N LEU A 151 -5.52 14.14 -0.96
CA LEU A 151 -5.36 14.66 -2.32
C LEU A 151 -5.78 16.13 -2.42
N THR A 152 -6.90 16.48 -1.80
CA THR A 152 -7.40 17.86 -1.71
C THR A 152 -6.41 18.78 -0.99
N ASN A 153 -5.78 18.29 0.09
CA ASN A 153 -4.77 19.05 0.81
C ASN A 153 -3.48 19.18 0.01
N PHE A 154 -3.10 18.13 -0.71
CA PHE A 154 -1.94 18.15 -1.61
C PHE A 154 -2.12 19.15 -2.75
N GLU A 155 -3.31 19.20 -3.37
CA GLU A 155 -3.65 20.20 -4.39
C GLU A 155 -3.52 21.63 -3.84
N LYS A 156 -4.07 21.89 -2.65
CA LYS A 156 -3.90 23.19 -1.96
C LYS A 156 -2.43 23.55 -1.69
N MET A 157 -1.57 22.56 -1.40
CA MET A 157 -0.14 22.80 -1.22
C MET A 157 0.56 23.09 -2.55
N ILE A 158 0.18 22.40 -3.63
CA ILE A 158 0.66 22.70 -4.99
C ILE A 158 0.29 24.12 -5.38
N ASP A 159 -0.95 24.54 -5.17
CA ASP A 159 -1.40 25.90 -5.50
C ASP A 159 -0.62 26.97 -4.71
N LYS A 160 -0.38 26.73 -3.41
CA LYS A 160 0.44 27.62 -2.58
C LYS A 160 1.88 27.69 -3.08
N ASN A 161 2.45 26.56 -3.50
CA ASN A 161 3.79 26.52 -4.06
C ASN A 161 3.86 27.21 -5.42
N ALA A 162 2.89 27.02 -6.30
CA ALA A 162 2.80 27.70 -7.59
C ALA A 162 2.76 29.23 -7.40
N ASN A 163 1.88 29.71 -6.51
CA ASN A 163 1.78 31.13 -6.17
C ASN A 163 3.08 31.68 -5.55
N SER A 164 3.75 30.91 -4.70
CA SER A 164 5.02 31.31 -4.08
C SER A 164 6.17 31.34 -5.10
N MET A 165 6.17 30.38 -6.04
CA MET A 165 7.15 30.29 -7.12
C MET A 165 6.97 31.44 -8.11
N GLU A 166 5.74 31.79 -8.47
CA GLU A 166 5.44 32.94 -9.32
C GLU A 166 5.91 34.26 -8.69
N ARG A 167 5.65 34.47 -7.39
CA ARG A 167 6.17 35.63 -6.65
C ARG A 167 7.69 35.66 -6.61
N THR A 168 8.33 34.50 -6.46
CA THR A 168 9.80 34.39 -6.44
C THR A 168 10.38 34.70 -7.81
N LYS A 169 9.75 34.22 -8.88
CA LYS A 169 10.11 34.55 -10.26
C LYS A 169 9.99 36.06 -10.52
N ALA A 170 8.88 36.68 -10.12
CA ALA A 170 8.68 38.12 -10.27
C ALA A 170 9.73 38.94 -9.50
N LYS A 171 10.08 38.52 -8.27
CA LYS A 171 11.17 39.15 -7.50
C LYS A 171 12.51 38.97 -8.19
N LEU A 172 12.82 37.78 -8.70
CA LEU A 172 14.07 37.51 -9.41
C LEU A 172 14.18 38.38 -10.67
N GLU A 173 13.09 38.52 -11.42
CA GLU A 173 13.02 39.38 -12.61
C GLU A 173 13.25 40.85 -12.26
N ALA A 174 12.64 41.34 -11.17
CA ALA A 174 12.90 42.68 -10.65
C ALA A 174 14.37 42.87 -10.23
N TYR A 175 14.97 41.88 -9.57
CA TYR A 175 16.39 41.90 -9.21
C TYR A 175 17.30 41.94 -10.45
N ILE A 176 17.01 41.12 -11.46
CA ILE A 176 17.74 41.09 -12.74
C ILE A 176 17.66 42.44 -13.45
N GLN A 177 16.49 43.07 -13.46
CA GLN A 177 16.30 44.38 -14.06
C GLN A 177 17.05 45.48 -13.29
N GLN A 178 17.06 45.40 -11.96
CA GLN A 178 17.77 46.37 -11.11
C GLN A 178 19.30 46.25 -11.19
N THR A 179 19.84 45.03 -11.26
CA THR A 179 21.30 44.81 -11.45
C THR A 179 21.77 45.26 -12.82
N SER A 180 20.99 45.03 -13.89
CA SER A 180 21.33 45.48 -15.24
C SER A 180 21.52 47.00 -15.29
N ASN A 181 20.56 47.77 -14.77
CA ASN A 181 20.64 49.23 -14.77
C ASN A 181 21.74 49.78 -13.84
N SER A 182 21.97 49.16 -12.69
CA SER A 182 23.00 49.62 -11.74
C SER A 182 24.41 49.34 -12.24
N CYS A 183 24.63 48.18 -12.87
CA CYS A 183 25.93 47.82 -13.45
C CYS A 183 26.26 48.76 -14.63
N LEU A 184 25.29 49.01 -15.51
CA LEU A 184 25.46 49.90 -16.67
C LEU A 184 25.73 51.35 -16.23
N GLY A 185 25.01 51.84 -15.20
CA GLY A 185 25.27 53.15 -14.59
C GLY A 185 26.66 53.26 -13.96
N CYS A 186 27.12 52.21 -13.27
CA CYS A 186 28.47 52.17 -12.68
C CYS A 186 29.57 52.21 -13.75
N VAL A 187 29.38 51.50 -14.86
CA VAL A 187 30.33 51.50 -15.99
C VAL A 187 30.37 52.87 -16.68
N ILE A 188 29.21 53.49 -16.95
CA ILE A 188 29.14 54.83 -17.54
C ILE A 188 29.81 55.86 -16.63
N PHE A 189 29.55 55.82 -15.32
CA PHE A 189 30.15 56.74 -14.37
C PHE A 189 31.68 56.58 -14.30
N GLY A 190 32.18 55.34 -14.29
CA GLY A 190 33.62 55.07 -14.34
C GLY A 190 34.28 55.60 -15.61
N LEU A 191 33.64 55.42 -16.77
CA LEU A 191 34.13 55.94 -18.05
C LEU A 191 34.17 57.47 -18.08
N ALA A 192 33.13 58.13 -17.54
CA ALA A 192 33.08 59.58 -17.43
C ALA A 192 34.20 60.13 -16.52
N LEU A 193 34.47 59.46 -15.40
CA LEU A 193 35.55 59.83 -14.48
C LEU A 193 36.93 59.75 -15.15
N ILE A 194 37.19 58.68 -15.89
CA ILE A 194 38.44 58.51 -16.65
C ILE A 194 38.60 59.63 -17.68
N LEU A 195 37.52 60.00 -18.38
CA LEU A 195 37.53 61.06 -19.38
C LEU A 195 37.86 62.42 -18.76
N VAL A 196 37.29 62.74 -17.59
CA VAL A 196 37.60 63.97 -16.84
C VAL A 196 39.06 64.02 -16.39
N ILE A 197 39.60 62.90 -15.88
CA ILE A 197 41.00 62.82 -15.47
C ILE A 197 41.93 63.07 -16.67
N LEU A 198 41.59 62.51 -17.83
CA LEU A 198 42.38 62.66 -19.05
C LEU A 198 42.37 64.10 -19.55
N LEU A 199 41.25 64.83 -19.42
CA LEU A 199 41.11 66.24 -19.79
C LEU A 199 41.87 67.19 -18.84
N ILE A 200 42.05 66.82 -17.57
CA ILE A 200 42.84 67.62 -16.61
C ILE A 200 44.34 67.38 -16.81
N TYR A 201 44.71 66.16 -17.20
CA TYR A 201 46.11 65.77 -17.36
C TYR A 201 46.70 66.15 -18.72
N PHE A 202 45.88 66.26 -19.75
CA PHE A 202 46.26 66.63 -21.13
C PHE A 202 45.97 68.11 -21.39
#